data_AF-A0A6I9NIT7-F1
#
_entry.id   AF-A0A6I9NIT7-F1
#
_cell.length_a   1.000
_cell.length_b   1.000
_cell.length_c   1.000
_cell.angle_alpha   90.00
_cell.angle_beta   90.00
_cell.angle_gamma   90.00
#
_symmetry.space_group_name_H-M   'P 1'
#
loop_
_entity.id
_entity.type
_entity.pdbx_description
1 polymer ?
#
loop_
_entity_poly.entity_id
_entity_poly.type
_entity_poly.pdbx_seq_one_letter_code
_entity_poly.pdbx_strand_id
1 'polypeptide(L)'
;TGLLCGKHLCVAALSQVTGSKNEEQVLNAIEAYTEFRPELAHRAINQLFDIARIQHCSQLLRALQLVIAALKCHKYDKSIQVTGSAALFYLTNTEYRSDQSVRLRREVIQVVLNGMEQYQEVTVQRNCCLTLCNFSIPEELEFQYSRVNQLLLKILEPARQDESIQRIAVHLCNALVCQVDNHHKEAVGKMGFVK
;
A
#
# COMPACT_ATOMS: atom_id res chain seq x y z
N THR A 1 -36.46 -31.41 -7.61
CA THR A 1 -35.04 -31.62 -7.99
C THR A 1 -34.42 -30.25 -8.25
N GLY A 2 -33.35 -29.87 -7.52
CA GLY A 2 -32.49 -28.76 -7.96
C GLY A 2 -32.19 -27.58 -7.02
N LEU A 3 -32.23 -27.70 -5.67
CA LEU A 3 -31.90 -26.56 -4.80
C LEU A 3 -30.91 -26.82 -3.64
N LEU A 4 -30.10 -27.88 -3.71
CA LEU A 4 -29.19 -28.28 -2.61
C LEU A 4 -27.69 -28.37 -2.98
N CYS A 5 -27.28 -28.01 -4.19
CA CYS A 5 -25.89 -28.20 -4.65
C CYS A 5 -24.93 -27.03 -4.35
N GLY A 6 -25.41 -25.88 -3.84
CA GLY A 6 -24.56 -24.68 -3.66
C GLY A 6 -23.84 -24.55 -2.32
N LYS A 7 -24.32 -25.22 -1.24
CA LYS A 7 -23.80 -24.98 0.12
C LYS A 7 -22.75 -25.98 0.59
N HIS A 8 -22.67 -27.17 -0.01
CA HIS A 8 -21.69 -28.19 0.39
C HIS A 8 -20.32 -28.04 -0.29
N LEU A 9 -20.23 -27.34 -1.43
CA LEU A 9 -18.93 -27.10 -2.08
C LEU A 9 -18.08 -26.02 -1.39
N CYS A 10 -18.70 -25.05 -0.70
CA CYS A 10 -17.94 -23.98 -0.02
C CYS A 10 -17.28 -24.42 1.30
N VAL A 11 -17.72 -25.52 1.91
CA VAL A 11 -17.19 -25.97 3.22
C VAL A 11 -16.09 -27.01 3.06
N ALA A 12 -16.08 -27.78 1.97
CA ALA A 12 -15.08 -28.84 1.74
C ALA A 12 -13.66 -28.32 1.48
N ALA A 13 -13.49 -27.05 1.09
CA ALA A 13 -12.17 -26.45 0.88
C ALA A 13 -11.46 -26.01 2.18
N LEU A 14 -12.14 -26.04 3.33
CA LEU A 14 -11.62 -25.49 4.60
C LEU A 14 -10.84 -26.48 5.46
N SER A 15 -10.59 -27.71 5.00
CA SER A 15 -10.01 -28.75 5.86
C SER A 15 -9.11 -29.75 5.12
N GLN A 16 -8.10 -29.26 4.41
CA GLN A 16 -6.89 -30.05 4.21
C GLN A 16 -5.65 -29.34 4.77
N VAL A 17 -4.92 -30.15 5.53
CA VAL A 17 -3.89 -29.83 6.52
C VAL A 17 -2.51 -29.88 5.86
N THR A 18 -1.63 -28.94 6.23
CA THR A 18 -0.16 -29.03 6.51
C THR A 18 0.58 -27.82 5.93
N GLY A 19 0.90 -26.82 6.76
CA GLY A 19 1.84 -25.73 6.46
C GLY A 19 1.40 -24.64 5.46
N SER A 20 0.59 -24.99 4.46
CA SER A 20 0.13 -24.12 3.37
C SER A 20 -1.38 -23.87 3.45
N LYS A 21 -1.79 -22.90 4.26
CA LYS A 21 -3.03 -22.16 3.93
C LYS A 21 -2.69 -21.37 2.67
N ASN A 22 -2.96 -22.01 1.54
CA ASN A 22 -2.24 -21.90 0.28
C ASN A 22 -2.30 -20.46 -0.25
N GLU A 23 -1.17 -19.78 -0.37
CA GLU A 23 -1.07 -18.41 -0.90
C GLU A 23 -1.96 -18.22 -2.15
N GLU A 24 -1.97 -19.21 -3.03
CA GLU A 24 -2.83 -19.27 -4.21
C GLU A 24 -4.33 -19.13 -3.89
N GLN A 25 -4.84 -19.81 -2.86
CA GLN A 25 -6.23 -19.68 -2.42
C GLN A 25 -6.54 -18.27 -1.93
N VAL A 26 -5.59 -17.65 -1.22
CA VAL A 26 -5.73 -16.27 -0.75
C VAL A 26 -5.79 -15.31 -1.93
N LEU A 27 -4.87 -15.45 -2.90
CA LEU A 27 -4.86 -14.62 -4.11
C LEU A 27 -6.13 -14.82 -4.95
N ASN A 28 -6.57 -16.07 -5.13
CA ASN A 28 -7.83 -16.40 -5.82
C ASN A 28 -9.03 -15.76 -5.10
N ALA A 29 -9.04 -15.73 -3.77
CA ALA A 29 -10.10 -15.09 -3.00
C ALA A 29 -10.11 -13.57 -3.15
N ILE A 30 -8.94 -12.92 -3.16
CA ILE A 30 -8.86 -11.47 -3.41
C ILE A 30 -9.40 -11.18 -4.82
N GLU A 31 -8.97 -11.92 -5.83
CA GLU A 31 -9.39 -11.76 -7.22
C GLU A 31 -10.91 -11.95 -7.37
N ALA A 32 -11.48 -13.01 -6.79
CA ALA A 32 -12.90 -13.32 -6.92
C ALA A 32 -13.83 -12.35 -6.16
N TYR A 33 -13.37 -11.80 -5.03
CA TYR A 33 -14.23 -11.03 -4.12
C TYR A 33 -14.04 -9.52 -4.17
N THR A 34 -12.95 -9.03 -4.78
CA THR A 34 -12.65 -7.59 -4.81
C THR A 34 -13.81 -6.78 -5.35
N GLU A 35 -14.42 -7.12 -6.48
CA GLU A 35 -15.45 -6.24 -7.05
C GLU A 35 -16.80 -6.25 -6.29
N PHE A 36 -17.20 -7.39 -5.75
CA PHE A 36 -18.59 -7.60 -5.31
C PHE A 36 -18.77 -7.84 -3.82
N ARG A 37 -17.70 -8.14 -3.06
CA ARG A 37 -17.79 -8.61 -1.66
C ARG A 37 -16.66 -8.00 -0.80
N PRO A 38 -16.74 -6.70 -0.42
CA PRO A 38 -15.68 -6.00 0.29
C PRO A 38 -15.27 -6.67 1.60
N GLU A 39 -16.22 -7.21 2.37
CA GLU A 39 -15.91 -7.92 3.63
C GLU A 39 -15.08 -9.21 3.42
N LEU A 40 -15.30 -9.92 2.30
CA LEU A 40 -14.52 -11.11 1.96
C LEU A 40 -13.16 -10.73 1.38
N ALA A 41 -13.12 -9.69 0.54
CA ALA A 41 -11.88 -9.13 0.02
C ALA A 41 -10.98 -8.65 1.17
N HIS A 42 -11.51 -7.89 2.13
CA HIS A 42 -10.80 -7.46 3.32
C HIS A 42 -10.19 -8.64 4.09
N ARG A 43 -10.96 -9.70 4.35
CA ARG A 43 -10.46 -10.90 5.05
C ARG A 43 -9.34 -11.58 4.28
N ALA A 44 -9.45 -11.71 2.95
CA ALA A 44 -8.42 -12.31 2.12
C ALA A 44 -7.15 -11.45 2.08
N ILE A 45 -7.27 -10.12 1.95
CA ILE A 45 -6.13 -9.20 2.01
C ILE A 45 -5.44 -9.26 3.38
N ASN A 46 -6.21 -9.42 4.46
CA ASN A 46 -5.63 -9.58 5.80
C ASN A 46 -4.81 -10.88 5.92
N GLN A 47 -5.28 -11.97 5.33
CA GLN A 47 -4.50 -13.22 5.25
C GLN A 47 -3.24 -13.04 4.40
N LEU A 48 -3.32 -12.31 3.29
CA LEU A 48 -2.15 -12.00 2.45
C LEU A 48 -1.14 -11.13 3.21
N PHE A 49 -1.60 -10.16 4.00
CA PHE A 49 -0.76 -9.36 4.88
C PHE A 49 0.02 -10.25 5.88
N ASP A 50 -0.66 -11.20 6.54
CA ASP A 50 0.01 -12.11 7.46
C ASP A 50 1.05 -13.00 6.75
N ILE A 51 0.74 -13.46 5.53
CA ILE A 51 1.69 -14.20 4.68
C ILE A 51 2.91 -13.33 4.37
N ALA A 52 2.72 -12.14 3.81
CA ALA A 52 3.80 -11.25 3.39
C ALA A 52 4.69 -10.78 4.55
N ARG A 53 4.13 -10.71 5.77
CA ARG A 53 4.85 -10.31 6.98
C ARG A 53 5.73 -11.42 7.57
N ILE A 54 5.28 -12.67 7.49
CA ILE A 54 5.90 -13.79 8.23
C ILE A 54 6.79 -14.65 7.32
N GLN A 55 6.47 -14.74 6.04
CA GLN A 55 7.15 -15.62 5.09
C GLN A 55 7.33 -14.93 3.72
N HIS A 56 8.18 -15.53 2.88
CA HIS A 56 8.41 -15.06 1.52
C HIS A 56 7.16 -15.32 0.64
N CYS A 57 6.68 -14.28 -0.05
CA CYS A 57 5.55 -14.40 -0.97
C CYS A 57 6.02 -14.90 -2.34
N SER A 58 5.52 -16.06 -2.78
CA SER A 58 5.99 -16.69 -4.01
C SER A 58 5.46 -16.02 -5.28
N GLN A 59 4.22 -15.53 -5.25
CA GLN A 59 3.53 -14.87 -6.36
C GLN A 59 3.44 -13.35 -6.12
N LEU A 60 4.55 -12.72 -5.76
CA LEU A 60 4.57 -11.33 -5.33
C LEU A 60 3.98 -10.36 -6.35
N LEU A 61 4.28 -10.49 -7.64
CA LEU A 61 3.73 -9.59 -8.66
C LEU A 61 2.20 -9.66 -8.73
N ARG A 62 1.64 -10.87 -8.65
CA ARG A 62 0.19 -11.09 -8.62
C ARG A 62 -0.41 -10.53 -7.34
N ALA A 63 0.21 -10.78 -6.19
CA ALA A 63 -0.19 -10.23 -4.90
C ALA A 63 -0.25 -8.69 -4.95
N LEU A 64 0.80 -8.06 -5.47
CA LEU A 64 0.90 -6.61 -5.56
C LEU A 64 -0.18 -6.02 -6.47
N GLN A 65 -0.41 -6.62 -7.64
CA GLN A 65 -1.48 -6.22 -8.57
C GLN A 65 -2.87 -6.33 -7.95
N LEU A 66 -3.14 -7.42 -7.23
CA LEU A 66 -4.43 -7.64 -6.56
C LEU A 66 -4.67 -6.63 -5.43
N VAL A 67 -3.66 -6.33 -4.62
CA VAL A 67 -3.77 -5.30 -3.57
C VAL A 67 -3.98 -3.90 -4.16
N ILE A 68 -3.26 -3.56 -5.24
CA ILE A 68 -3.47 -2.31 -5.98
C ILE A 68 -4.91 -2.22 -6.49
N ALA A 69 -5.43 -3.28 -7.09
CA ALA A 69 -6.80 -3.33 -7.59
C ALA A 69 -7.83 -3.14 -6.46
N ALA A 70 -7.64 -3.84 -5.33
CA ALA A 70 -8.52 -3.71 -4.18
C ALA A 70 -8.54 -2.31 -3.58
N LEU A 71 -7.38 -1.67 -3.44
CA LEU A 71 -7.27 -0.30 -2.91
C LEU A 71 -7.87 0.74 -3.88
N LYS A 72 -7.77 0.54 -5.19
CA LYS A 72 -8.43 1.39 -6.20
C LYS A 72 -9.96 1.20 -6.17
N CYS A 73 -10.42 -0.05 -6.11
CA CYS A 73 -11.84 -0.42 -6.10
C CYS A 73 -12.54 0.11 -4.84
N HIS A 74 -11.91 -0.06 -3.68
CA HIS A 74 -12.48 0.27 -2.37
C HIS A 74 -11.82 1.48 -1.74
N LYS A 75 -11.73 2.57 -2.50
CA LYS A 75 -11.11 3.83 -2.04
C LYS A 75 -11.79 4.47 -0.81
N TYR A 76 -13.03 4.08 -0.50
CA TYR A 76 -13.79 4.60 0.64
C TYR A 76 -14.02 3.56 1.76
N ASP A 77 -13.51 2.33 1.61
CA ASP A 77 -13.58 1.31 2.66
C ASP A 77 -12.35 1.41 3.57
N LYS A 78 -12.56 1.90 4.79
CA LYS A 78 -11.48 2.11 5.76
C LYS A 78 -10.74 0.81 6.10
N SER A 79 -11.45 -0.31 6.25
CA SER A 79 -10.84 -1.59 6.62
C SER A 79 -9.93 -2.12 5.52
N ILE A 80 -10.38 -2.02 4.26
CA ILE A 80 -9.54 -2.41 3.12
C ILE A 80 -8.33 -1.49 2.98
N GLN A 81 -8.49 -0.19 3.21
CA GLN A 81 -7.39 0.77 3.08
C GLN A 81 -6.31 0.59 4.15
N VAL A 82 -6.71 0.34 5.40
CA VAL A 82 -5.79 0.00 6.50
C VAL A 82 -5.03 -1.29 6.19
N THR A 83 -5.75 -2.37 5.88
CA THR A 83 -5.13 -3.69 5.69
C THR A 83 -4.33 -3.77 4.37
N GLY A 84 -4.85 -3.19 3.30
CA GLY A 84 -4.19 -3.18 1.98
C GLY A 84 -2.93 -2.32 1.97
N SER A 85 -2.93 -1.15 2.62
CA SER A 85 -1.70 -0.35 2.76
C SER A 85 -0.63 -1.08 3.59
N ALA A 86 -1.04 -1.84 4.61
CA ALA A 86 -0.11 -2.68 5.38
C ALA A 86 0.47 -3.80 4.50
N ALA A 87 -0.35 -4.46 3.68
CA ALA A 87 0.13 -5.48 2.73
C ALA A 87 1.10 -4.88 1.70
N LEU A 88 0.81 -3.70 1.14
CA LEU A 88 1.72 -3.02 0.20
C LEU A 88 3.10 -2.77 0.80
N PHE A 89 3.18 -2.34 2.06
CA PHE A 89 4.46 -2.10 2.71
C PHE A 89 5.36 -3.35 2.69
N TYR A 90 4.82 -4.52 3.01
CA TYR A 90 5.58 -5.78 3.00
C TYR A 90 5.87 -6.29 1.58
N LEU A 91 4.91 -6.17 0.67
CA LEU A 91 5.04 -6.62 -0.72
C LEU A 91 5.97 -5.73 -1.57
N THR A 92 6.35 -4.57 -1.07
CA THR A 92 7.24 -3.61 -1.76
C THR A 92 8.64 -3.57 -1.16
N ASN A 93 8.98 -4.52 -0.27
CA ASN A 93 10.32 -4.61 0.29
C ASN A 93 11.38 -4.67 -0.83
N THR A 94 12.55 -4.08 -0.58
CA THR A 94 13.61 -3.86 -1.56
C THR A 94 14.16 -5.15 -2.17
N GLU A 95 14.03 -6.28 -1.46
CA GLU A 95 14.38 -7.63 -1.95
C GLU A 95 13.63 -8.00 -3.24
N TYR A 96 12.43 -7.46 -3.45
CA TYR A 96 11.58 -7.77 -4.60
C TYR A 96 11.67 -6.76 -5.74
N ARG A 97 12.60 -5.81 -5.62
CA ARG A 97 12.71 -4.68 -6.56
C ARG A 97 13.04 -5.13 -7.99
N SER A 98 13.84 -6.18 -8.15
CA SER A 98 14.22 -6.74 -9.46
C SER A 98 13.02 -7.24 -10.26
N ASP A 99 11.98 -7.70 -9.56
CA ASP A 99 10.83 -8.34 -10.18
C ASP A 99 9.79 -7.30 -10.65
N GLN A 100 9.87 -6.08 -10.11
CA GLN A 100 8.87 -5.03 -10.32
C GLN A 100 9.22 -4.09 -11.48
N SER A 101 8.38 -4.11 -12.52
CA SER A 101 8.46 -3.12 -13.60
C SER A 101 8.30 -1.69 -13.09
N VAL A 102 8.90 -0.72 -13.78
CA VAL A 102 8.73 0.73 -13.49
C VAL A 102 7.25 1.12 -13.45
N ARG A 103 6.44 0.55 -14.35
CA ARG A 103 4.99 0.79 -14.40
C ARG A 103 4.31 0.35 -13.12
N LEU A 104 4.57 -0.86 -12.65
CA LEU A 104 3.98 -1.40 -11.42
C LEU A 104 4.37 -0.57 -10.20
N ARG A 105 5.64 -0.17 -10.10
CA ARG A 105 6.14 0.71 -9.03
C ARG A 105 5.41 2.06 -9.02
N ARG A 106 5.20 2.68 -10.18
CA ARG A 106 4.40 3.91 -10.30
C ARG A 106 2.95 3.73 -9.86
N GLU A 107 2.33 2.58 -10.16
CA GLU A 107 0.98 2.29 -9.69
C GLU A 107 0.89 2.14 -8.17
N VAL A 108 1.87 1.50 -7.54
CA VAL A 108 1.97 1.45 -6.07
C VAL A 108 2.04 2.86 -5.50
N ILE A 109 2.96 3.69 -6.00
CA ILE A 109 3.13 5.08 -5.53
C ILE A 109 1.81 5.85 -5.66
N GLN A 110 1.11 5.74 -6.79
CA GLN A 110 -0.18 6.41 -6.98
C GLN A 110 -1.23 5.95 -5.96
N VAL A 111 -1.37 4.65 -5.72
CA VAL A 111 -2.35 4.11 -4.76
C VAL A 111 -2.03 4.53 -3.33
N VAL A 112 -0.75 4.51 -2.96
CA VAL A 112 -0.26 4.96 -1.66
C VAL A 112 -0.61 6.43 -1.42
N LEU A 113 -0.37 7.30 -2.40
CA LEU A 113 -0.70 8.72 -2.29
C LEU A 113 -2.22 8.96 -2.24
N ASN A 114 -3.01 8.21 -3.02
CA ASN A 114 -4.48 8.28 -2.93
C ASN A 114 -4.97 7.90 -1.53
N GLY A 115 -4.39 6.87 -0.92
CA GLY A 115 -4.70 6.46 0.46
C GLY A 115 -4.37 7.57 1.47
N MET A 116 -3.22 8.23 1.32
CA MET A 116 -2.80 9.34 2.18
C MET A 116 -3.67 10.59 2.03
N GLU A 117 -4.19 10.86 0.83
CA GLU A 117 -5.13 11.96 0.58
C GLU A 117 -6.47 11.69 1.26
N GLN A 118 -6.96 10.45 1.19
CA GLN A 118 -8.28 10.07 1.65
C GLN A 118 -8.37 9.81 3.17
N TYR A 119 -7.33 9.24 3.78
CA TYR A 119 -7.35 8.77 5.17
C TYR A 119 -6.27 9.43 6.00
N GLN A 120 -6.67 10.17 7.02
CA GLN A 120 -5.72 10.87 7.90
C GLN A 120 -5.24 10.01 9.08
N GLU A 121 -5.80 8.80 9.23
CA GLU A 121 -5.45 7.84 10.27
C GLU A 121 -3.97 7.50 10.28
N VAL A 122 -3.40 7.52 11.48
CA VAL A 122 -2.00 7.20 11.77
C VAL A 122 -1.56 5.92 11.06
N THR A 123 -2.32 4.83 11.15
CA THR A 123 -1.94 3.54 10.57
C THR A 123 -1.78 3.61 9.04
N VAL A 124 -2.71 4.23 8.31
CA VAL A 124 -2.63 4.35 6.84
C VAL A 124 -1.45 5.23 6.46
N GLN A 125 -1.33 6.39 7.12
CA GLN A 125 -0.24 7.34 6.87
C GLN A 125 1.13 6.68 7.10
N ARG A 126 1.29 5.95 8.20
CA ARG A 126 2.54 5.23 8.51
C ARG A 126 2.87 4.19 7.45
N ASN A 127 1.92 3.31 7.11
CA ASN A 127 2.14 2.25 6.13
C ASN A 127 2.48 2.84 4.75
N CYS A 128 1.79 3.89 4.35
CA CYS A 128 2.04 4.60 3.12
C CYS A 128 3.44 5.25 3.10
N CYS A 129 3.83 5.98 4.15
CA CYS A 129 5.17 6.57 4.23
C CYS A 129 6.27 5.52 4.22
N LEU A 130 6.12 4.41 4.96
CA LEU A 130 7.08 3.31 4.94
C LEU A 130 7.17 2.66 3.55
N THR A 131 6.04 2.53 2.86
CA THR A 131 6.02 2.04 1.47
C THR A 131 6.77 2.99 0.55
N LEU A 132 6.62 4.32 0.70
CA LEU A 132 7.37 5.29 -0.10
C LEU A 132 8.89 5.19 0.14
N CYS A 133 9.32 4.90 1.36
CA CYS A 133 10.74 4.68 1.68
C CYS A 133 11.38 3.49 0.94
N ASN A 134 10.59 2.55 0.43
CA ASN A 134 11.11 1.41 -0.33
C ASN A 134 11.51 1.74 -1.78
N PHE A 135 11.15 2.94 -2.26
CA PHE A 135 11.49 3.40 -3.61
C PHE A 135 12.75 4.27 -3.62
N SER A 136 13.44 4.34 -4.75
CA SER A 136 14.51 5.32 -4.94
C SER A 136 13.93 6.72 -4.94
N ILE A 137 14.21 7.45 -3.86
CA ILE A 137 13.90 8.85 -3.72
C ILE A 137 15.16 9.61 -4.11
N PRO A 138 15.06 10.54 -5.05
CA PRO A 138 13.85 11.19 -5.58
C PRO A 138 13.33 10.63 -6.92
N GLU A 139 14.12 9.83 -7.63
CA GLU A 139 13.91 9.50 -9.05
C GLU A 139 12.55 8.85 -9.31
N GLU A 140 12.11 7.97 -8.41
CA GLU A 140 10.84 7.26 -8.58
C GLU A 140 9.63 8.07 -8.15
N LEU A 141 9.82 9.10 -7.33
CA LEU A 141 8.74 9.98 -6.85
C LEU A 141 8.58 11.25 -7.70
N GLU A 142 9.51 11.53 -8.61
CA GLU A 142 9.54 12.74 -9.43
C GLU A 142 8.19 13.02 -10.12
N PHE A 143 7.58 11.99 -10.71
CA PHE A 143 6.29 12.12 -11.42
C PHE A 143 5.10 12.50 -10.52
N GLN A 144 5.26 12.46 -9.19
CA GLN A 144 4.27 12.85 -8.18
C GLN A 144 4.84 13.83 -7.14
N TYR A 145 5.98 14.47 -7.43
CA TYR A 145 6.75 15.25 -6.46
C TYR A 145 5.90 16.27 -5.67
N SER A 146 5.06 17.04 -6.37
CA SER A 146 4.17 18.02 -5.74
C SER A 146 3.17 17.38 -4.77
N ARG A 147 2.55 16.26 -5.15
CA ARG A 147 1.58 15.55 -4.30
C ARG A 147 2.24 14.95 -3.07
N VAL A 148 3.40 14.31 -3.25
CA VAL A 148 4.18 13.75 -2.14
C VAL A 148 4.53 14.85 -1.14
N ASN A 149 5.08 15.97 -1.59
CA ASN A 149 5.48 17.08 -0.71
C ASN A 149 4.30 17.64 0.08
N GLN A 150 3.16 17.87 -0.58
CA GLN A 150 1.97 18.39 0.10
C GLN A 150 1.48 17.43 1.19
N LEU A 151 1.50 16.13 0.94
CA LEU A 151 1.07 15.12 1.91
C LEU A 151 2.04 15.01 3.08
N LEU A 152 3.35 15.04 2.81
CA LEU A 152 4.36 15.01 3.88
C LEU A 152 4.30 16.27 4.76
N LEU A 153 4.13 17.45 4.15
CA LEU A 153 3.95 18.69 4.91
C LEU A 153 2.72 18.64 5.83
N LYS A 154 1.59 18.08 5.34
CA LYS A 154 0.39 17.88 6.17
C LYS A 154 0.66 16.98 7.37
N ILE A 155 1.51 15.96 7.23
CA ILE A 155 1.91 15.10 8.35
C ILE A 155 2.71 15.88 9.41
N LEU A 156 3.52 16.84 8.98
CA LEU A 156 4.38 17.66 9.83
C LEU A 156 3.66 18.85 10.49
N GLU A 157 2.37 19.05 10.22
CA GLU A 157 1.58 20.10 10.87
C GLU A 157 1.56 19.91 12.41
N PRO A 158 1.71 20.98 13.20
CA PRO A 158 1.76 20.88 14.67
C PRO A 158 0.54 20.24 15.32
N ALA A 159 -0.61 20.25 14.64
CA ALA A 159 -1.83 19.61 15.11
C ALA A 159 -1.72 18.08 15.17
N ARG A 160 -0.78 17.49 14.42
CA ARG A 160 -0.48 16.05 14.48
C ARG A 160 0.55 15.78 15.57
N GLN A 161 0.26 14.81 16.43
CA GLN A 161 1.08 14.49 17.62
C GLN A 161 1.76 13.12 17.51
N ASP A 162 1.68 12.44 16.36
CA ASP A 162 2.33 11.14 16.18
C ASP A 162 3.79 11.33 15.74
N GLU A 163 4.69 11.30 16.73
CA GLU A 163 6.14 11.42 16.50
C GLU A 163 6.69 10.35 15.55
N SER A 164 6.10 9.15 15.53
CA SER A 164 6.60 8.05 14.72
C SER A 164 6.44 8.34 13.24
N ILE A 165 5.30 8.89 12.84
CA ILE A 165 5.03 9.26 11.44
C ILE A 165 5.78 10.54 11.09
N GLN A 166 5.85 11.51 12.00
CA GLN A 166 6.63 12.74 11.76
C GLN A 166 8.09 12.44 11.45
N ARG A 167 8.73 11.52 12.18
CA ARG A 167 10.11 11.08 11.90
C ARG A 167 10.28 10.53 10.48
N ILE A 168 9.34 9.71 10.02
CA ILE A 168 9.36 9.16 8.65
C ILE A 168 9.14 10.28 7.63
N ALA A 169 8.21 11.20 7.87
CA ALA A 169 7.93 12.31 6.98
C ALA A 169 9.12 13.29 6.85
N VAL A 170 9.82 13.58 7.95
CA VAL A 170 11.06 14.38 7.92
C VAL A 170 12.13 13.67 7.08
N HIS A 171 12.32 12.37 7.28
CA HIS A 171 13.28 11.59 6.49
C HIS A 171 12.96 11.66 4.98
N LEU A 172 11.70 11.44 4.60
CA LEU A 172 11.23 11.55 3.21
C LEU A 172 11.42 12.97 2.65
N CYS A 173 11.07 14.01 3.41
CA CYS A 173 11.28 15.40 2.99
C CYS A 173 12.75 15.70 2.74
N ASN A 174 13.65 15.26 3.64
CA ASN A 174 15.08 15.47 3.47
C ASN A 174 15.62 14.79 2.21
N ALA A 175 15.17 13.56 1.93
CA ALA A 175 15.55 12.86 0.70
C ALA A 175 15.03 13.55 -0.57
N LEU A 176 13.84 14.18 -0.51
CA LEU A 176 13.25 14.93 -1.63
C LEU A 176 13.94 16.28 -1.85
N VAL A 177 14.34 16.97 -0.78
CA VAL A 177 14.99 18.29 -0.83
C VAL A 177 16.40 18.22 -1.46
N CYS A 178 17.06 17.06 -1.43
CA CYS A 178 18.35 16.87 -2.12
C CYS A 178 18.30 17.08 -3.66
N GLN A 179 17.13 17.24 -4.28
CA GLN A 179 16.97 17.64 -5.71
C GLN A 179 16.79 19.14 -5.94
N VAL A 180 16.69 19.94 -4.89
CA VAL A 180 16.37 21.38 -5.02
C VAL A 180 17.55 22.16 -5.61
N ASP A 181 18.70 21.54 -5.85
CA ASP A 181 19.86 22.26 -6.38
C ASP A 181 19.85 22.57 -7.87
N ASN A 182 19.04 21.92 -8.72
CA ASN A 182 19.10 22.20 -10.17
C ASN A 182 17.82 22.66 -10.89
N HIS A 183 16.60 22.54 -10.35
CA HIS A 183 15.41 23.01 -11.11
C HIS A 183 14.21 23.59 -10.32
N HIS A 184 14.21 23.63 -8.98
CA HIS A 184 13.00 24.00 -8.23
C HIS A 184 13.23 24.93 -7.01
N LYS A 185 14.19 25.86 -7.10
CA LYS A 185 14.44 26.84 -6.02
C LYS A 185 13.24 27.78 -5.75
N GLU A 186 12.41 28.08 -6.74
CA GLU A 186 11.26 29.00 -6.56
C GLU A 186 10.02 28.33 -5.94
N ALA A 187 9.84 27.00 -6.08
CA ALA A 187 8.68 26.30 -5.55
C ALA A 187 8.83 25.98 -4.06
N VAL A 188 10.05 25.61 -3.62
CA VAL A 188 10.32 25.21 -2.24
C VAL A 188 10.33 26.43 -1.29
N GLY A 189 10.79 27.60 -1.76
CA GLY A 189 10.73 28.86 -1.01
C GLY A 189 9.30 29.36 -0.74
N LYS A 190 8.33 29.05 -1.61
CA LYS A 190 6.91 29.38 -1.40
C LYS A 190 6.14 28.34 -0.58
N MET A 191 6.74 27.17 -0.30
CA MET A 191 6.12 26.06 0.45
C MET A 191 6.56 25.98 1.92
N GLY A 192 7.29 26.98 2.45
CA GLY A 192 7.54 27.11 3.89
C GLY A 192 8.67 26.24 4.45
N PHE A 193 9.53 25.65 3.61
CA PHE A 193 10.69 24.87 4.03
C PHE A 193 11.90 25.71 4.48
N VAL A 194 11.89 27.02 4.23
CA VAL A 194 12.95 27.95 4.63
C VAL A 194 12.29 29.23 5.17
N LYS A 195 12.70 29.63 6.38
CA LYS A 195 12.54 31.02 6.86
C LYS A 195 13.83 31.77 6.63
#